data_AF-A0A662EG43-F1
#
_entry.id   AF-A0A662EG43-F1
#
_cell.length_a   1.000
_cell.length_b   1.000
_cell.length_c   1.000
_cell.angle_alpha   90.00
_cell.angle_beta   90.00
_cell.angle_gamma   90.00
#
_symmetry.space_group_name_H-M   'P 1'
#
loop_
_entity.id
_entity.type
_entity.pdbx_description
1 polymer ?
#
loop_
_entity_poly.entity_id
_entity_poly.type
_entity_poly.pdbx_seq_one_letter_code
_entity_poly.pdbx_strand_id
1 'polypeptide(L)'
;MSKRMIEQFLEMVHIDSESGNEARMMEYLLTACAELGGDAALDDYGNLIARFEARGTQCKKAVLLSCHADTVKPGVGIEPVIVDGVIRSKGDTILGADDKAGIAEIFEALREAEVMPPVELAVSRQEEIGLFGVKNMDYSRISARMGFLMDNDTL
;
A
#
# COMPACT_ATOMS: atom_id res chain seq x y z
N MET A 1 7.20 15.38 -6.94
CA MET A 1 6.12 14.58 -6.33
C MET A 1 4.83 15.35 -6.41
N SER A 2 3.73 14.68 -6.73
CA SER A 2 2.39 15.28 -6.69
C SER A 2 2.06 15.73 -5.27
N LYS A 3 1.48 16.93 -5.11
CA LYS A 3 1.06 17.44 -3.80
C LYS A 3 0.09 16.48 -3.11
N ARG A 4 -0.82 15.90 -3.89
CA ARG A 4 -1.81 14.91 -3.43
C ARG A 4 -1.16 13.64 -2.92
N MET A 5 -0.13 13.14 -3.61
CA MET A 5 0.61 11.95 -3.18
C MET A 5 1.35 12.20 -1.85
N ILE A 6 1.94 13.39 -1.68
CA ILE A 6 2.54 13.79 -0.40
C ILE A 6 1.46 13.86 0.70
N GLU A 7 0.34 14.51 0.44
CA GLU A 7 -0.77 14.61 1.41
C GLU A 7 -1.31 13.23 1.81
N GLN A 8 -1.50 12.33 0.85
CA GLN A 8 -1.91 10.95 1.10
C GLN A 8 -0.87 10.17 1.90
N PHE A 9 0.42 10.30 1.57
CA PHE A 9 1.49 9.69 2.36
C PHE A 9 1.47 10.20 3.80
N LEU A 10 1.35 11.52 4.00
CA LEU A 10 1.29 12.14 5.33
C LEU A 10 0.07 11.66 6.14
N GLU A 11 -1.07 11.46 5.49
CA GLU A 11 -2.25 10.87 6.11
C GLU A 11 -1.98 9.44 6.58
N MET A 12 -1.40 8.60 5.72
CA MET A 12 -1.11 7.20 6.05
C MET A 12 -0.10 7.07 7.19
N VAL A 13 0.96 7.89 7.22
CA VAL A 13 1.97 7.80 8.30
C VAL A 13 1.39 8.18 9.67
N HIS A 14 0.35 9.02 9.72
CA HIS A 14 -0.36 9.33 10.97
C HIS A 14 -1.23 8.17 11.49
N ILE A 15 -1.52 7.16 10.66
CA ILE A 15 -2.26 5.97 11.07
C ILE A 15 -1.28 4.94 11.66
N ASP A 16 -1.28 4.79 12.99
CA ASP A 16 -0.44 3.76 13.64
C ASP A 16 -0.80 2.37 13.10
N SER A 17 0.23 1.62 12.72
CA SER A 17 0.12 0.34 12.01
C SER A 17 1.29 -0.59 12.35
N GLU A 18 1.86 -0.49 13.56
CA GLU A 18 2.89 -1.44 14.00
C GLU A 18 2.42 -2.89 13.80
N SER A 19 3.31 -3.80 13.37
CA SER A 19 2.94 -5.18 13.04
C SER A 19 2.08 -5.85 14.12
N GLY A 20 0.94 -6.39 13.68
CA GLY A 20 -0.14 -6.92 14.51
C GLY A 20 -1.26 -5.93 14.84
N ASN A 21 -1.11 -4.63 14.56
CA ASN A 21 -2.08 -3.57 14.86
C ASN A 21 -2.55 -2.80 13.61
N GLU A 22 -2.63 -3.46 12.45
CA GLU A 22 -2.86 -2.82 11.15
C GLU A 22 -4.33 -2.48 10.87
N ALA A 23 -5.28 -2.81 11.76
CA ALA A 23 -6.71 -2.79 11.46
C ALA A 23 -7.22 -1.45 10.90
N ARG A 24 -6.81 -0.32 11.50
CA ARG A 24 -7.19 1.02 11.00
C ARG A 24 -6.56 1.34 9.64
N MET A 25 -5.33 0.89 9.43
CA MET A 25 -4.63 1.09 8.16
C MET A 25 -5.31 0.27 7.05
N MET A 26 -5.68 -0.99 7.33
CA MET A 26 -6.44 -1.82 6.39
C MET A 26 -7.81 -1.23 6.06
N GLU A 27 -8.52 -0.66 7.04
CA GLU A 27 -9.80 0.04 6.81
C GLU A 27 -9.63 1.28 5.92
N TYR A 28 -8.59 2.08 6.16
CA TYR A 28 -8.23 3.20 5.30
C TYR A 28 -7.96 2.74 3.87
N LEU A 29 -7.16 1.69 3.69
CA LEU A 29 -6.79 1.17 2.36
C LEU A 29 -7.99 0.58 1.61
N LEU A 30 -8.91 -0.10 2.28
CA LEU A 30 -10.16 -0.57 1.67
C LEU A 30 -10.96 0.60 1.08
N THR A 31 -11.13 1.66 1.88
CA THR A 31 -11.87 2.86 1.48
C THR A 31 -11.17 3.55 0.30
N ALA A 32 -9.85 3.75 0.41
CA ALA A 32 -9.05 4.37 -0.65
C ALA A 32 -9.09 3.57 -1.96
N CYS A 33 -9.01 2.23 -1.89
CA CYS A 33 -9.14 1.37 -3.08
C CYS A 33 -10.52 1.49 -3.73
N ALA A 34 -11.60 1.50 -2.93
CA ALA A 34 -12.96 1.66 -3.44
C ALA A 34 -13.18 3.03 -4.11
N GLU A 35 -12.65 4.11 -3.52
CA GLU A 35 -12.70 5.46 -4.10
C GLU A 35 -11.92 5.58 -5.42
N LEU A 36 -10.90 4.74 -5.61
CA LEU A 36 -10.14 4.60 -6.86
C LEU A 36 -10.88 3.74 -7.91
N GLY A 37 -12.05 3.20 -7.57
CA GLY A 37 -12.84 2.32 -8.45
C GLY A 37 -12.40 0.87 -8.42
N GLY A 38 -11.63 0.45 -7.41
CA GLY A 38 -11.24 -0.94 -7.22
C GLY A 38 -12.30 -1.75 -6.47
N ASP A 39 -12.45 -3.02 -6.86
CA ASP A 39 -13.16 -4.02 -6.05
C ASP A 39 -12.19 -4.57 -5.00
N ALA A 40 -12.36 -4.17 -3.75
CA ALA A 40 -11.43 -4.41 -2.65
C ALA A 40 -12.09 -5.15 -1.49
N ALA A 41 -11.43 -6.18 -0.98
CA ALA A 41 -11.87 -6.88 0.22
C ALA A 41 -10.70 -7.51 0.97
N LEU A 42 -10.87 -7.71 2.28
CA LEU A 42 -9.92 -8.46 3.09
C LEU A 42 -10.11 -9.97 2.88
N ASP A 43 -9.04 -10.76 3.00
CA ASP A 43 -9.13 -12.21 3.16
C ASP A 43 -9.34 -12.60 4.63
N ASP A 44 -9.41 -13.91 4.90
CA ASP A 44 -9.65 -14.44 6.25
C ASP A 44 -8.54 -14.08 7.25
N TYR A 45 -7.32 -13.81 6.78
CA TYR A 45 -6.19 -13.39 7.61
C TYR A 45 -6.19 -11.87 7.88
N GLY A 46 -6.87 -11.12 7.02
CA GLY A 46 -6.95 -9.66 7.03
C GLY A 46 -5.99 -8.98 6.06
N ASN A 47 -5.43 -9.70 5.08
CA ASN A 47 -4.71 -9.06 3.96
C ASN A 47 -5.72 -8.43 3.01
N LEU A 48 -5.36 -7.30 2.41
CA LEU A 48 -6.19 -6.65 1.41
C LEU A 48 -5.85 -7.16 0.02
N ILE A 49 -6.88 -7.53 -0.75
CA ILE A 49 -6.76 -7.80 -2.17
C ILE A 49 -7.77 -6.91 -2.90
N ALA A 50 -7.29 -6.08 -3.82
CA ALA A 50 -8.09 -5.20 -4.65
C ALA A 50 -7.84 -5.43 -6.13
N ARG A 51 -8.88 -5.26 -6.95
CA ARG A 51 -8.81 -5.39 -8.40
C ARG A 51 -9.31 -4.12 -9.10
N PHE A 52 -8.51 -3.63 -10.03
CA PHE A 52 -8.81 -2.50 -10.89
C PHE A 52 -8.89 -2.97 -12.34
N GLU A 53 -9.96 -2.59 -13.03
CA GLU A 53 -10.16 -2.93 -14.44
C GLU A 53 -9.21 -2.13 -15.36
N ALA A 54 -8.96 -2.65 -16.55
CA ALA A 54 -8.11 -1.99 -17.53
C ALA A 54 -8.65 -0.61 -17.95
N ARG A 55 -7.76 0.35 -18.18
CA ARG A 55 -8.09 1.69 -18.70
C ARG A 55 -7.32 1.93 -20.00
N GLY A 56 -7.99 2.48 -21.02
CA GLY A 56 -7.34 2.91 -22.27
C GLY A 56 -6.66 1.78 -23.07
N THR A 57 -6.91 0.50 -22.78
CA THR A 57 -6.29 -0.65 -23.44
C THR A 57 -7.23 -1.85 -23.52
N GLN A 58 -6.92 -2.80 -24.42
CA GLN A 58 -7.59 -4.11 -24.52
C GLN A 58 -6.78 -5.24 -23.85
N CYS A 59 -5.69 -4.89 -23.14
CA CYS A 59 -4.91 -5.87 -22.38
C CYS A 59 -5.80 -6.55 -21.33
N LYS A 60 -5.74 -7.89 -21.27
CA LYS A 60 -6.44 -8.70 -20.27
C LYS A 60 -5.51 -9.37 -19.26
N LYS A 61 -4.20 -9.19 -19.43
CA LYS A 61 -3.20 -9.78 -18.53
C LYS A 61 -3.05 -8.85 -17.33
N ALA A 62 -3.50 -9.31 -16.18
CA ALA A 62 -3.34 -8.55 -14.94
C ALA A 62 -1.87 -8.49 -14.50
N VAL A 63 -1.51 -7.36 -13.90
CA VAL A 63 -0.24 -7.16 -13.19
C VAL A 63 -0.55 -7.04 -11.69
N LEU A 64 0.19 -7.77 -10.87
CA LEU A 64 0.12 -7.64 -9.42
C LEU A 64 1.07 -6.52 -8.95
N LEU A 65 0.58 -5.62 -8.12
CA LEU A 65 1.39 -4.73 -7.31
C LEU A 65 1.24 -5.13 -5.85
N SER A 66 2.35 -5.21 -5.11
CA SER A 66 2.33 -5.66 -3.73
C SER A 66 3.08 -4.70 -2.82
N CYS A 67 2.49 -4.46 -1.64
CA CYS A 67 3.04 -3.68 -0.54
C CYS A 67 2.72 -4.37 0.79
N HIS A 68 3.25 -3.84 1.89
CA HIS A 68 2.79 -4.16 3.23
C HIS A 68 2.22 -2.93 3.96
N ALA A 69 1.25 -3.18 4.85
CA ALA A 69 0.55 -2.13 5.59
C ALA A 69 1.16 -1.88 6.97
N ASP A 70 1.95 -2.82 7.48
CA ASP A 70 2.54 -2.71 8.80
C ASP A 70 3.81 -1.88 8.81
N THR A 71 4.29 -1.58 10.00
CA THR A 71 5.59 -0.94 10.19
C THR A 71 6.32 -1.58 11.36
N VAL A 72 7.65 -1.46 11.41
CA VAL A 72 8.40 -1.73 12.64
C VAL A 72 8.04 -0.76 13.78
N LYS A 73 8.54 -1.10 14.98
CA LYS A 73 8.50 -0.21 16.15
C LYS A 73 9.74 0.69 16.20
N PRO A 74 9.65 1.90 16.78
CA PRO A 74 8.46 2.56 17.33
C PRO A 74 7.67 3.32 16.25
N GLY A 75 6.45 2.85 15.94
CA GLY A 75 5.59 3.34 14.86
C GLY A 75 4.24 3.93 15.31
N VAL A 76 4.07 4.16 16.61
CA VAL A 76 2.87 4.79 17.19
C VAL A 76 3.10 6.30 17.40
N GLY A 77 2.15 7.12 16.97
CA GLY A 77 2.16 8.57 17.15
C GLY A 77 3.16 9.28 16.24
N ILE A 78 3.35 8.80 15.02
CA ILE A 78 4.29 9.40 14.06
C ILE A 78 3.87 10.85 13.75
N GLU A 79 4.81 11.77 13.93
CA GLU A 79 4.69 13.19 13.55
C GLU A 79 5.64 13.48 12.37
N PRO A 80 5.17 13.45 11.11
CA PRO A 80 6.01 13.75 9.96
C PRO A 80 6.26 15.26 9.84
N VAL A 81 7.47 15.62 9.41
CA VAL A 81 7.88 16.99 9.05
C VAL A 81 8.58 16.98 7.70
N ILE A 82 8.44 18.07 6.96
CA ILE A 82 9.17 18.28 5.69
C ILE A 82 10.33 19.23 5.97
N VAL A 83 11.56 18.73 5.88
CA VAL A 83 12.79 19.50 6.08
C VAL A 83 13.63 19.38 4.81
N ASP A 84 13.93 20.51 4.17
CA ASP A 84 14.72 20.58 2.94
C ASP A 84 14.21 19.65 1.81
N GLY A 85 12.89 19.53 1.70
CA GLY A 85 12.23 18.68 0.70
C GLY A 85 12.20 17.18 1.03
N VAL A 86 12.69 16.78 2.20
CA VAL A 86 12.66 15.40 2.69
C VAL A 86 11.62 15.26 3.80
N ILE A 87 10.75 14.26 3.68
CA ILE A 87 9.80 13.90 4.74
C ILE A 87 10.54 13.05 5.77
N ARG A 88 10.46 13.41 7.05
CA ARG A 88 11.12 12.72 8.17
C ARG A 88 10.22 12.68 9.39
N SER A 89 10.43 11.73 10.29
CA SER A 89 9.82 11.83 11.63
C SER A 89 10.44 13.00 12.39
N LYS A 90 9.62 13.72 13.15
CA LYS A 90 10.04 14.83 14.02
C LYS A 90 10.72 14.35 15.30
N GLY A 91 10.42 13.14 15.76
CA GLY A 91 10.85 12.62 17.05
C GLY A 91 11.51 11.25 16.94
N ASP A 92 11.37 10.46 18.00
CA ASP A 92 12.04 9.16 18.13
C ASP A 92 11.25 8.00 17.49
N THR A 93 10.21 8.30 16.71
CA THR A 93 9.48 7.29 15.93
C THR A 93 10.19 7.03 14.60
N ILE A 94 9.92 5.87 14.00
CA ILE A 94 10.14 5.73 12.56
C ILE A 94 9.22 6.69 11.78
N LEU A 95 9.46 6.82 10.47
CA LEU A 95 8.52 7.52 9.58
C LEU A 95 7.41 6.59 9.05
N GLY A 96 7.69 5.29 8.91
CA GLY A 96 6.81 4.37 8.20
C GLY A 96 6.78 4.61 6.68
N ALA A 97 7.90 5.11 6.11
CA ALA A 97 8.04 5.23 4.66
C ALA A 97 8.03 3.85 3.99
N ASP A 98 8.74 2.92 4.61
CA ASP A 98 8.59 1.47 4.41
C ASP A 98 7.30 1.00 5.12
N ASP A 99 6.23 0.59 4.43
CA ASP A 99 6.02 0.62 2.96
C ASP A 99 4.85 1.54 2.53
N LYS A 100 4.56 2.57 3.34
CA LYS A 100 3.51 3.54 2.99
C LYS A 100 3.88 4.40 1.77
N ALA A 101 5.17 4.50 1.43
CA ALA A 101 5.61 5.17 0.22
C ALA A 101 5.21 4.37 -1.03
N GLY A 102 5.44 3.05 -1.06
CA GLY A 102 5.01 2.18 -2.15
C GLY A 102 3.50 2.24 -2.37
N ILE A 103 2.73 2.22 -1.28
CA ILE A 103 1.26 2.39 -1.34
C ILE A 103 0.87 3.74 -1.97
N ALA A 104 1.50 4.84 -1.54
CA ALA A 104 1.20 6.18 -2.07
C ALA A 104 1.51 6.29 -3.57
N GLU A 105 2.62 5.68 -4.01
CA GLU A 105 3.01 5.63 -5.41
C GLU A 105 2.01 4.85 -6.27
N ILE A 106 1.59 3.67 -5.79
CA ILE A 106 0.57 2.84 -6.47
C ILE A 106 -0.74 3.62 -6.60
N PHE A 107 -1.22 4.22 -5.52
CA PHE A 107 -2.48 4.97 -5.53
C PHE A 107 -2.43 6.17 -6.47
N GLU A 108 -1.33 6.94 -6.47
CA GLU A 108 -1.18 8.06 -7.41
C GLU A 108 -1.08 7.57 -8.86
N ALA A 109 -0.37 6.47 -9.13
CA ALA A 109 -0.29 5.87 -10.45
C ALA A 109 -1.67 5.41 -10.96
N LEU A 110 -2.48 4.77 -10.11
CA LEU A 110 -3.85 4.35 -10.46
C LEU A 110 -4.79 5.53 -10.73
N ARG A 111 -4.60 6.67 -10.06
CA ARG A 111 -5.36 7.90 -10.34
C ARG A 111 -5.01 8.45 -11.72
N GLU A 112 -3.72 8.65 -11.97
CA GLU A 112 -3.23 9.41 -13.12
C GLU A 112 -3.11 8.59 -14.41
N ALA A 113 -2.98 7.26 -14.32
CA ALA A 113 -2.79 6.43 -15.51
C ALA A 113 -3.99 6.52 -16.47
N GLU A 114 -3.80 7.10 -17.65
CA GLU A 114 -4.80 7.08 -18.72
C GLU A 114 -4.86 5.70 -19.41
N VAL A 115 -3.73 4.99 -19.41
CA VAL A 115 -3.56 3.66 -20.00
C VAL A 115 -2.95 2.73 -18.96
N MET A 116 -3.69 1.68 -18.58
CA MET A 116 -3.20 0.65 -17.65
C MET A 116 -3.86 -0.70 -17.95
N PRO A 117 -3.11 -1.83 -17.81
CA PRO A 117 -3.73 -3.15 -17.81
C PRO A 117 -4.65 -3.33 -16.58
N PRO A 118 -5.36 -4.46 -16.43
CA PRO A 118 -5.94 -4.80 -15.15
C PRO A 118 -4.83 -4.83 -14.09
N VAL A 119 -5.08 -4.23 -12.93
CA VAL A 119 -4.15 -4.21 -11.81
C VAL A 119 -4.80 -4.96 -10.65
N GLU A 120 -4.06 -5.90 -10.09
CA GLU A 120 -4.38 -6.50 -8.80
C GLU A 120 -3.42 -5.89 -7.78
N LEU A 121 -3.96 -5.40 -6.67
CA LEU A 121 -3.18 -4.88 -5.55
C LEU A 121 -3.33 -5.87 -4.39
N ALA A 122 -2.20 -6.35 -3.86
CA ALA A 122 -2.17 -7.12 -2.63
C ALA A 122 -1.41 -6.33 -1.57
N VAL A 123 -2.06 -6.06 -0.43
CA VAL A 123 -1.41 -5.44 0.72
C VAL A 123 -1.41 -6.43 1.87
N SER A 124 -0.22 -6.89 2.26
CA SER A 124 -0.07 -7.80 3.39
C SER A 124 -0.05 -7.05 4.71
N ARG A 125 -0.43 -7.76 5.77
CA ARG A 125 -0.13 -7.38 7.15
C ARG A 125 1.05 -8.20 7.69
N GLN A 126 1.69 -7.73 8.75
CA GLN A 126 2.74 -8.47 9.46
C GLN A 126 3.88 -8.97 8.57
N GLU A 127 4.34 -8.14 7.63
CA GLU A 127 5.55 -8.36 6.85
C GLU A 127 6.77 -8.38 7.79
N GLU A 128 6.89 -7.35 8.61
CA GLU A 128 8.13 -6.98 9.34
C GLU A 128 8.49 -7.95 10.47
N ILE A 129 7.55 -8.82 10.83
CA ILE A 129 7.71 -9.85 11.87
C ILE A 129 7.79 -11.27 11.29
N GLY A 130 7.97 -11.40 9.97
CA GLY A 130 8.27 -12.66 9.32
C GLY A 130 7.30 -13.07 8.21
N LEU A 131 6.81 -12.12 7.41
CA LEU A 131 6.00 -12.35 6.22
C LEU A 131 4.69 -13.08 6.49
N PHE A 132 4.07 -12.88 7.66
CA PHE A 132 2.90 -13.67 8.04
C PHE A 132 1.71 -13.40 7.15
N GLY A 133 1.47 -12.15 6.72
CA GLY A 133 0.38 -11.83 5.81
C GLY A 133 0.50 -12.57 4.49
N VAL A 134 1.66 -12.46 3.83
CA VAL A 134 1.94 -13.15 2.56
C VAL A 134 1.79 -14.67 2.71
N LYS A 135 2.32 -15.27 3.78
CA LYS A 135 2.20 -16.72 4.04
C LYS A 135 0.76 -17.21 4.21
N ASN A 136 -0.15 -16.34 4.61
CA ASN A 136 -1.57 -16.66 4.83
C ASN A 136 -2.50 -16.04 3.79
N MET A 137 -1.95 -15.43 2.74
CA MET A 137 -2.73 -14.73 1.73
C MET A 137 -3.57 -15.69 0.90
N ASP A 138 -4.83 -15.32 0.64
CA ASP A 138 -5.69 -16.08 -0.27
C ASP A 138 -5.33 -15.82 -1.74
N TYR A 139 -4.32 -16.54 -2.22
CA TYR A 139 -3.86 -16.48 -3.61
C TYR A 139 -4.91 -16.93 -4.64
N SER A 140 -6.02 -17.56 -4.24
CA SER A 140 -7.10 -17.89 -5.18
C SER A 140 -7.79 -16.65 -5.75
N ARG A 141 -7.64 -15.51 -5.06
CA ARG A 141 -8.17 -14.19 -5.45
C ARG A 141 -7.22 -13.39 -6.36
N ILE A 142 -6.02 -13.92 -6.62
CA ILE A 142 -4.99 -13.29 -7.47
C ILE A 142 -4.88 -14.08 -8.78
N SER A 143 -5.17 -13.42 -9.90
CA SER A 143 -5.10 -14.01 -11.24
C SER A 143 -3.85 -13.61 -12.02
N ALA A 144 -3.17 -12.54 -11.60
CA ALA A 144 -1.96 -12.04 -12.20
C ALA A 144 -0.86 -13.13 -12.29
N ARG A 145 -0.10 -13.08 -13.38
CA ARG A 145 1.03 -14.00 -13.64
C ARG A 145 2.40 -13.31 -13.59
N MET A 146 2.38 -12.00 -13.34
CA MET A 146 3.53 -11.14 -13.21
C MET A 146 3.18 -10.11 -12.13
N GLY A 147 4.15 -9.77 -11.29
CA GLY A 147 3.96 -8.75 -10.28
C GLY A 147 5.24 -8.06 -9.86
N PHE A 148 5.08 -6.94 -9.19
CA PHE A 148 6.15 -6.10 -8.68
C PHE A 148 5.91 -5.82 -7.20
N LEU A 149 6.96 -5.93 -6.41
CA LEU A 149 6.98 -5.53 -5.01
C LEU A 149 7.43 -4.08 -4.97
N MET A 150 6.68 -3.21 -4.30
CA MET A 150 7.03 -1.80 -4.15
C MET A 150 7.75 -1.55 -2.81
N ASP A 151 8.56 -2.50 -2.39
CA ASP A 151 9.09 -2.64 -1.04
C ASP A 151 10.60 -2.93 -1.10
N ASN A 152 11.37 -2.00 -1.69
CA ASN A 152 12.81 -2.15 -1.78
C ASN A 152 13.50 -0.79 -1.65
N ASP A 153 14.66 -0.76 -0.99
CA ASP A 153 15.47 0.44 -0.80
C ASP A 153 16.42 0.73 -1.98
N THR A 154 16.59 -0.25 -2.87
CA THR A 154 17.56 -0.26 -3.96
C THR A 154 16.96 -0.80 -5.27
N LEU A 155 17.59 -0.46 -6.40
CA LEU A 155 17.20 -0.93 -7.75
C LEU A 155 17.86 -2.27 -8.11
#